data_AF-A0A921GNU5-F1
#
_entry.id   AF-A0A921GNU5-F1
#
_cell.length_a   1.000
_cell.length_b   1.000
_cell.length_c   1.000
_cell.angle_alpha   90.00
_cell.angle_beta   90.00
_cell.angle_gamma   90.00
#
_symmetry.space_group_name_H-M   'P 1'
#
loop_
_entity.id
_entity.type
_entity.pdbx_description
1 polymer ?
#
loop_
_entity_poly.entity_id
_entity_poly.type
_entity_poly.pdbx_seq_one_letter_code
_entity_poly.pdbx_strand_id
1 'polypeptide(L)'
;MTSAAFPEEDCSCTTGRVLTEDFLRSADEQLAATDELLAKSYPGDPGTRQPVHTVYVPADDFTPDLPRAWGERALAAVAEDGLDELARRTAPPGTDPRI
;
A
#
# COMPACT_ATOMS: atom_id res chain seq x y z
N MET A 1 16.71 10.51 32.13
CA MET A 1 16.23 9.19 31.68
C MET A 1 16.63 9.03 30.23
N THR A 2 17.33 7.95 29.95
CA THR A 2 18.19 7.71 28.78
C THR A 2 17.44 7.70 27.45
N SER A 3 17.96 8.47 26.49
CA SER A 3 17.71 8.34 25.05
C SER A 3 18.24 6.99 24.60
N ALA A 4 17.35 6.10 24.18
CA ALA A 4 17.73 4.95 23.37
C ALA A 4 17.74 5.42 21.90
N ALA A 5 18.92 5.83 21.44
CA ALA A 5 19.18 5.91 20.01
C ALA A 5 19.01 4.50 19.44
N PHE A 6 18.10 4.33 18.48
CA PHE A 6 18.14 3.16 17.61
C PHE A 6 19.49 3.23 16.87
N PRO A 7 20.29 2.15 16.85
CA PRO A 7 21.48 2.14 16.02
C PRO A 7 21.03 2.35 14.58
N GLU A 8 21.62 3.35 13.92
CA GLU A 8 21.48 3.53 12.48
C GLU A 8 22.09 2.29 11.82
N GLU A 9 21.26 1.32 11.46
CA GLU A 9 21.67 0.29 10.54
C GLU A 9 21.96 1.02 9.23
N ASP A 10 23.25 1.15 8.92
CA ASP A 10 23.74 1.46 7.59
C ASP A 10 23.09 0.47 6.63
N CYS A 11 21.95 0.86 6.06
CA CYS A 11 21.32 0.14 4.97
C CYS A 11 22.22 0.38 3.77
N SER A 12 23.36 -0.31 3.75
CA SER A 12 24.15 -0.45 2.54
C SER A 12 23.22 -1.22 1.61
N CYS A 13 22.58 -0.49 0.70
CA CYS A 13 22.07 -1.05 -0.53
C CYS A 13 23.29 -1.48 -1.35
N THR A 14 23.96 -2.55 -0.88
CA THR A 14 24.95 -3.26 -1.67
C THR A 14 24.25 -3.60 -2.97
N THR A 15 24.69 -2.98 -4.06
CA THR A 15 24.21 -3.20 -5.43
C THR A 15 24.10 -4.71 -5.65
N GLY A 16 22.85 -5.18 -5.68
CA GLY A 16 22.48 -6.56 -5.37
C GLY A 16 23.01 -7.56 -6.40
N ARG A 17 23.41 -8.74 -5.91
CA ARG A 17 23.65 -9.91 -6.77
C ARG A 17 22.42 -10.17 -7.64
N VAL A 18 22.65 -10.31 -8.94
CA VAL A 18 21.62 -10.74 -9.90
C VAL A 18 21.49 -12.26 -9.82
N LEU A 19 20.25 -12.75 -9.73
CA LEU A 19 19.96 -14.19 -9.78
C LEU A 19 20.24 -14.72 -11.19
N THR A 20 20.83 -15.91 -11.29
CA THR A 20 21.15 -16.54 -12.58
C THR A 20 19.88 -16.95 -13.33
N GLU A 21 19.88 -16.92 -14.66
CA GLU A 21 18.74 -17.34 -15.48
C GLU A 21 18.30 -18.78 -15.22
N ASP A 22 19.25 -19.70 -15.00
CA ASP A 22 18.94 -21.10 -14.68
C ASP A 22 18.20 -21.24 -13.35
N PHE A 23 18.52 -20.38 -12.39
CA PHE A 23 17.81 -20.34 -11.11
C PHE A 23 16.38 -19.82 -11.30
N LEU A 24 16.21 -18.74 -12.06
CA LEU A 24 14.88 -18.19 -12.36
C LEU A 24 14.01 -19.24 -13.08
N ARG A 25 14.57 -19.95 -14.06
CA ARG A 25 13.88 -21.04 -14.75
C ARG A 25 13.47 -22.16 -13.79
N SER A 26 14.38 -22.59 -12.92
CA SER A 26 14.08 -23.63 -11.94
C SER A 26 13.01 -23.19 -10.93
N ALA A 27 12.98 -21.92 -10.57
CA ALA A 27 11.94 -21.35 -9.71
C ALA A 27 10.58 -21.32 -10.42
N ASP A 28 10.52 -20.87 -11.67
CA ASP A 28 9.28 -20.87 -12.47
C ASP A 28 8.70 -22.29 -12.61
N GLU A 29 9.55 -23.28 -12.91
CA GLU A 29 9.14 -24.69 -13.01
C GLU A 29 8.57 -25.22 -11.70
N GLN A 30 9.15 -24.86 -10.56
CA GLN A 30 8.68 -25.28 -9.25
C GLN A 30 7.38 -24.57 -8.84
N LEU A 31 7.18 -23.32 -9.27
CA LEU A 31 6.01 -22.51 -8.90
C LEU A 31 4.81 -22.72 -9.83
N ALA A 32 4.99 -23.29 -11.02
CA ALA A 32 3.95 -23.44 -12.04
C ALA A 32 2.62 -24.04 -11.51
N ALA A 33 2.68 -25.09 -10.70
CA ALA A 33 1.48 -25.71 -10.13
C ALA A 33 0.76 -24.80 -9.12
N THR A 34 1.53 -24.02 -8.35
CA THR A 34 0.99 -23.02 -7.41
C THR A 34 0.39 -21.85 -8.16
N ASP A 35 1.03 -21.36 -9.23
CA ASP A 35 0.49 -20.30 -10.07
C ASP A 35 -0.85 -20.71 -10.70
N GLU A 36 -0.95 -21.93 -11.21
CA GLU A 36 -2.21 -22.48 -11.72
C GLU A 36 -3.31 -22.53 -10.64
N LEU A 37 -2.96 -22.95 -9.42
CA LEU A 37 -3.90 -22.99 -8.31
C LEU A 37 -4.39 -21.58 -7.95
N LEU A 38 -3.46 -20.63 -7.82
CA LEU A 38 -3.78 -19.25 -7.46
C LEU A 38 -4.62 -18.57 -8.54
N ALA A 39 -4.28 -18.75 -9.81
CA ALA A 39 -5.07 -18.20 -10.91
C ALA A 39 -6.52 -18.72 -10.92
N LYS A 40 -6.73 -19.99 -10.55
CA LYS A 40 -8.06 -20.61 -10.45
C LYS A 40 -8.82 -20.15 -9.21
N SER A 41 -8.16 -20.09 -8.06
CA SER A 41 -8.80 -19.79 -6.76
C SER A 41 -8.95 -18.30 -6.48
N TYR A 42 -8.09 -17.45 -7.07
CA TYR A 42 -8.01 -16.01 -6.86
C TYR A 42 -7.84 -15.30 -8.21
N PRO A 43 -8.89 -15.22 -9.06
CA PRO A 43 -8.81 -14.64 -10.41
C PRO A 43 -8.59 -13.11 -10.45
N GLY A 44 -8.19 -12.50 -9.32
CA GLY A 44 -8.06 -11.05 -9.15
C GLY A 44 -9.36 -10.38 -8.71
N ASP A 45 -9.30 -9.06 -8.57
CA ASP A 45 -10.49 -8.26 -8.29
C ASP A 45 -11.23 -7.93 -9.59
N PRO A 46 -12.53 -8.25 -9.72
CA PRO A 46 -13.31 -7.90 -10.91
C PRO A 46 -13.49 -6.39 -11.15
N GLY A 47 -12.88 -5.53 -10.32
CA GLY A 47 -12.98 -4.07 -10.42
C GLY A 47 -14.35 -3.51 -10.02
N THR A 48 -15.25 -4.35 -9.54
CA THR A 48 -16.60 -3.95 -9.08
C THR A 48 -16.65 -3.67 -7.58
N ARG A 49 -15.64 -4.10 -6.82
CA ARG A 49 -15.53 -3.79 -5.39
C ARG A 49 -14.88 -2.42 -5.24
N GLN A 50 -15.45 -1.61 -4.36
CA GLN A 50 -14.80 -0.39 -3.91
C GLN A 50 -13.47 -0.77 -3.21
N PRO A 51 -12.39 0.00 -3.39
CA PRO A 51 -11.13 -0.25 -2.69
C PRO A 51 -11.34 -0.26 -1.18
N VAL A 52 -10.87 -1.31 -0.51
CA VAL A 52 -10.81 -1.32 0.96
C VAL A 52 -9.55 -0.56 1.36
N HIS A 53 -9.73 0.66 1.87
CA HIS A 53 -8.64 1.47 2.39
C HIS A 53 -8.37 1.08 3.85
N THR A 54 -7.24 0.42 4.09
CA THR A 54 -6.76 0.15 5.45
C THR A 54 -5.76 1.23 5.85
N VAL A 55 -5.90 1.75 7.06
CA VAL A 55 -5.03 2.77 7.65
C VAL A 55 -4.46 2.23 8.95
N TYR A 56 -3.17 2.42 9.16
CA TYR A 56 -2.51 2.09 10.41
C TYR A 56 -2.47 3.33 11.29
N VAL A 57 -2.88 3.19 12.54
CA VAL A 57 -2.87 4.25 13.54
C VAL A 57 -2.02 3.78 14.72
N PRO A 58 -1.14 4.62 15.29
CA PRO A 58 -0.50 4.32 16.57
C PRO A 58 -1.54 3.91 17.62
N ALA A 59 -1.20 2.95 18.47
CA ALA A 59 -2.14 2.38 19.42
C ALA A 59 -2.65 3.40 20.45
N ASP A 60 -1.82 4.39 20.77
CA ASP A 60 -2.10 5.50 21.68
C ASP A 60 -3.00 6.58 21.06
N ASP A 61 -3.06 6.69 19.74
CA ASP A 61 -3.94 7.62 19.01
C ASP A 61 -5.31 7.01 18.68
N PHE A 62 -5.47 5.68 18.82
CA PHE A 62 -6.73 5.02 18.51
C PHE A 62 -7.82 5.32 19.54
N THR A 63 -8.96 5.77 19.05
CA THR A 63 -10.20 5.84 19.83
C THR A 63 -11.35 5.20 19.06
N PRO A 64 -12.40 4.67 19.72
CA PRO A 64 -13.58 4.15 19.04
C PRO A 64 -14.32 5.18 18.16
N ASP A 65 -14.11 6.47 18.41
CA ASP A 65 -14.71 7.57 17.66
C ASP A 65 -13.91 7.96 16.40
N LEU A 66 -12.66 7.51 16.30
CA LEU A 66 -11.72 7.88 15.24
C LEU A 66 -12.32 7.74 13.82
N PRO A 67 -13.02 6.64 13.46
CA PRO A 67 -13.60 6.52 12.12
C PRO A 67 -14.65 7.59 11.81
N ARG A 68 -15.48 7.96 12.80
CA ARG A 68 -16.50 9.01 12.66
C ARG A 68 -15.83 10.36 12.46
N ALA A 69 -14.88 10.70 13.34
CA ALA A 69 -14.19 11.98 13.29
C ALA A 69 -13.40 12.19 11.99
N TRP A 70 -12.82 11.12 11.43
CA TRP A 70 -12.16 11.18 10.12
C TRP A 70 -13.17 11.34 8.98
N GLY A 71 -14.30 10.63 9.03
CA GLY A 71 -15.37 10.76 8.04
C GLY A 71 -15.94 12.18 7.97
N GLU A 72 -16.20 12.79 9.13
CA GLU A 72 -16.68 14.18 9.21
C GLU A 72 -15.66 15.18 8.61
N ARG A 73 -14.38 15.01 8.92
CA ARG A 73 -13.30 15.83 8.34
C ARG A 73 -13.16 15.64 6.85
N ALA A 74 -13.27 14.41 6.35
CA ALA A 74 -13.21 14.11 4.92
C ALA A 74 -14.40 14.75 4.18
N LEU A 75 -15.61 14.62 4.72
CA LEU A 75 -16.80 15.25 4.15
C LEU A 75 -16.68 16.79 4.13
N ALA A 76 -16.17 17.39 5.21
CA ALA A 76 -15.92 18.83 5.26
C ALA A 76 -14.89 19.26 4.19
N ALA A 77 -13.79 18.50 4.02
CA ALA A 77 -12.77 18.79 3.02
C ALA A 77 -13.29 18.70 1.57
N VAL A 78 -14.20 17.76 1.31
CA VAL A 78 -14.84 17.62 -0.02
C VAL A 78 -15.93 18.67 -0.25
N ALA A 79 -16.61 19.12 0.81
CA ALA A 79 -17.70 20.09 0.69
C ALA A 79 -17.24 21.48 0.22
N GLU A 80 -15.96 21.83 0.43
CA GLU A 80 -15.40 23.12 0.00
C GLU A 80 -15.22 23.18 -1.53
N ASP A 81 -14.46 22.24 -2.10
CA ASP A 81 -13.98 22.33 -3.49
C ASP A 81 -14.39 21.14 -4.39
N GLY A 82 -15.04 20.11 -3.81
CA GLY A 82 -15.35 18.86 -4.50
C GLY A 82 -14.20 17.85 -4.52
N LEU A 83 -14.53 16.59 -4.86
CA LEU A 83 -13.58 15.47 -4.75
C LEU A 83 -12.41 15.57 -5.74
N ASP A 84 -12.66 16.07 -6.96
CA ASP A 84 -11.63 16.20 -8.00
C ASP A 84 -10.54 17.21 -7.62
N GLU A 85 -10.92 18.31 -6.99
CA GLU A 85 -9.96 19.33 -6.55
C GLU A 85 -9.20 18.87 -5.32
N LEU A 86 -9.88 18.20 -4.38
CA LEU A 86 -9.21 17.57 -3.25
C LEU A 86 -8.17 16.56 -3.72
N ALA A 87 -8.53 15.69 -4.68
CA ALA A 87 -7.62 14.71 -5.26
C ALA A 87 -6.41 15.38 -5.93
N ARG A 88 -6.61 16.42 -6.76
CA ARG A 88 -5.50 17.17 -7.38
C ARG A 88 -4.55 17.78 -6.35
N ARG A 89 -5.08 18.32 -5.26
CA ARG A 89 -4.29 18.99 -4.22
C ARG A 89 -3.50 18.02 -3.35
N THR A 90 -4.04 16.82 -3.08
CA THR A 90 -3.40 15.83 -2.21
C THR A 90 -2.63 14.75 -2.98
N ALA A 91 -2.81 14.65 -4.29
CA ALA A 91 -2.11 13.66 -5.11
C ALA A 91 -0.59 13.86 -5.05
N PRO A 92 0.19 12.79 -4.81
CA PRO A 92 1.63 12.87 -4.89
C PRO A 92 2.09 13.20 -6.33
N PRO A 93 3.31 13.76 -6.49
CA PRO A 93 3.85 14.05 -7.82
C PRO A 93 3.90 12.78 -8.69
N GLY A 94 3.34 12.85 -9.90
CA GLY A 94 3.36 11.73 -10.86
C GLY A 94 2.14 10.80 -10.83
N THR A 95 1.11 11.09 -10.04
CA THR A 95 -0.17 10.36 -10.09
C THR A 95 -0.85 10.55 -11.45
N ASP A 96 -1.22 9.44 -12.11
CA ASP A 96 -1.99 9.44 -13.36
C ASP A 96 -3.44 9.86 -13.06
N PRO A 97 -3.99 10.90 -13.71
CA PRO A 97 -5.36 11.37 -13.46
C PRO A 97 -6.46 10.40 -13.93
N ARG A 98 -6.10 9.28 -14.56
CA ARG A 98 -7.05 8.23 -14.98
C ARG A 98 -7.26 7.14 -13.92
N ILE A 99 -6.60 7.24 -12.75
CA ILE A 99 -6.81 6.37 -11.58
C ILE A 99 -7.43 7.19 -10.44
#